data_AF-A0ABD6EQ56-F1
#
_entry.id   AF-A0ABD6EQ56-F1
#
_cell.length_a   1.000
_cell.length_b   1.000
_cell.length_c   1.000
_cell.angle_alpha   90.00
_cell.angle_beta   90.00
_cell.angle_gamma   90.00
#
_symmetry.space_group_name_H-M   'P 1'
#
loop_
_entity.id
_entity.type
_entity.pdbx_description
1 polymer ?
#
loop_
_entity_poly.entity_id
_entity_poly.type
_entity_poly.pdbx_seq_one_letter_code
_entity_poly.pdbx_strand_id
1 'polypeptide(L)'
;MNYRLMTVVKPLLWIEAVVERHSHSRIEYMIKAKSQFKRRSTANNVEAVIPVPSDADSPKFKTSIGTVKYAPEQSAFIWSIRSFPGGKEYLMRAHFNLPSVQSEDMEGKPPMKVKFEIPYFTTSGIQVRYLKIIEKSGYQALPWVRYITQNGDYQLRML
;
A
#
# COMPACT_ATOMS: atom_id res chain seq x y z
N MET A 1 -26.24 -6.98 3.62
CA MET A 1 -25.74 -8.18 4.31
C MET A 1 -24.25 -8.00 4.51
N ASN A 2 -23.78 -8.03 5.76
CA ASN A 2 -22.36 -7.87 6.08
C ASN A 2 -21.84 -9.19 6.62
N TYR A 3 -20.62 -9.58 6.27
CA TYR A 3 -19.97 -10.78 6.78
C TYR A 3 -18.52 -10.48 7.13
N ARG A 4 -17.95 -11.26 8.07
CA ARG A 4 -16.56 -11.16 8.50
C ARG A 4 -15.92 -12.55 8.42
N LEU A 5 -14.73 -12.62 7.86
CA LEU A 5 -13.92 -13.83 7.77
C LEU A 5 -12.67 -13.64 8.64
N MET A 6 -12.31 -14.63 9.46
CA MET A 6 -11.10 -14.60 10.32
C MET A 6 -9.99 -15.52 9.80
N THR A 7 -9.93 -15.75 8.50
CA THR A 7 -8.85 -16.55 7.91
C THR A 7 -7.58 -15.71 7.82
N VAL A 8 -6.44 -16.29 8.21
CA VAL A 8 -5.13 -15.70 7.96
C VAL A 8 -4.87 -15.74 6.45
N VAL A 9 -4.80 -14.56 5.83
CA VAL A 9 -4.53 -14.42 4.40
C VAL A 9 -3.12 -13.88 4.22
N LYS A 10 -2.44 -14.33 3.16
CA LYS A 10 -1.17 -13.74 2.78
C LYS A 10 -1.36 -12.27 2.40
N PRO A 11 -0.42 -11.39 2.79
CA PRO A 11 -0.51 -9.96 2.51
C PRO A 11 -0.47 -9.70 1.00
N LEU A 12 -1.51 -9.05 0.47
CA LEU A 12 -1.63 -8.78 -0.97
C LEU A 12 -0.53 -7.86 -1.51
N LEU A 13 -0.15 -6.84 -0.74
CA LEU A 13 0.96 -5.94 -1.04
C LEU A 13 1.93 -5.95 0.13
N TRP A 14 3.08 -6.58 -0.07
CA TRP A 14 4.13 -6.65 0.92
C TRP A 14 5.13 -5.53 0.68
N ILE A 15 5.29 -4.64 1.65
CA ILE A 15 6.24 -3.52 1.59
C ILE A 15 7.30 -3.73 2.66
N GLU A 16 8.52 -3.89 2.21
CA GLU A 16 9.72 -3.95 3.05
C GLU A 16 10.42 -2.60 2.97
N ALA A 17 10.80 -2.04 4.10
CA ALA A 17 11.61 -0.84 4.18
C ALA A 17 12.87 -1.16 4.97
N VAL A 18 14.01 -0.94 4.33
CA VAL A 18 15.34 -1.00 4.95
C VAL A 18 15.79 0.44 5.16
N VAL A 19 16.16 0.78 6.39
CA VAL A 19 16.57 2.13 6.79
C VAL A 19 18.04 2.10 7.18
N GLU A 20 18.87 2.78 6.40
CA GLU A 20 20.30 2.92 6.65
C GLU A 20 20.58 4.32 7.20
N ARG A 21 21.05 4.39 8.44
CA ARG A 21 21.45 5.65 9.10
C ARG A 21 22.96 5.81 9.02
N HIS A 22 23.42 6.85 8.35
CA HIS A 22 24.82 7.23 8.35
C HIS A 22 25.07 8.22 9.50
N SER A 23 25.90 7.77 10.44
CA SER A 23 26.33 8.36 11.72
C SER A 23 25.72 9.70 12.15
N HIS A 24 25.76 10.79 11.36
CA HIS A 24 25.26 12.09 11.82
C HIS A 24 24.63 13.03 10.77
N SER A 25 24.36 12.60 9.53
CA SER A 25 23.84 13.56 8.54
C SER A 25 22.90 13.04 7.47
N ARG A 26 22.80 11.73 7.29
CA ARG A 26 22.04 11.16 6.17
C ARG A 26 21.31 9.91 6.58
N ILE A 27 20.10 9.79 6.09
CA ILE A 27 19.28 8.59 6.20
C ILE A 27 18.84 8.17 4.80
N GLU A 28 19.05 6.91 4.48
CA GLU A 28 18.64 6.29 3.23
C GLU A 28 17.53 5.27 3.50
N TYR A 29 16.46 5.37 2.71
CA TYR A 29 15.35 4.44 2.72
C TYR A 29 15.40 3.63 1.44
N MET A 30 15.51 2.32 1.56
CA MET A 30 15.31 1.39 0.46
C MET A 30 13.99 0.66 0.67
N ILE A 31 13.02 0.98 -0.19
CA ILE A 31 11.67 0.39 -0.11
C ILE A 31 11.49 -0.59 -1.24
N LYS A 32 11.08 -1.80 -0.88
CA LYS A 32 10.71 -2.87 -1.79
C LYS A 32 9.24 -3.18 -1.63
N ALA A 33 8.45 -2.89 -2.66
CA ALA A 33 7.05 -3.28 -2.72
C ALA A 33 6.88 -4.51 -3.60
N LYS A 34 6.15 -5.51 -3.12
CA LYS A 34 5.90 -6.80 -3.77
C LYS A 34 4.41 -7.12 -3.79
N SER A 35 3.86 -7.41 -4.96
CA SER A 35 2.47 -7.87 -5.10
C SER A 35 2.37 -9.39 -4.99
N GLN A 36 1.64 -9.89 -3.98
CA GLN A 36 1.44 -11.32 -3.73
C GLN A 36 0.04 -11.81 -4.13
N PHE A 37 -0.46 -11.35 -5.28
CA PHE A 37 -1.72 -11.81 -5.86
C PHE A 37 -1.52 -12.29 -7.29
N LYS A 38 -2.57 -12.89 -7.87
CA LYS A 38 -2.53 -13.50 -9.21
C LYS A 38 -2.07 -12.48 -10.26
N ARG A 39 -1.18 -12.89 -11.18
CA ARG A 39 -0.63 -12.05 -12.25
C ARG A 39 -1.68 -11.40 -13.16
N ARG A 40 -2.86 -12.02 -13.28
CA ARG A 40 -4.00 -11.50 -14.05
C ARG A 40 -4.72 -10.32 -13.38
N SER A 41 -4.48 -10.11 -12.09
CA SER A 41 -5.06 -9.03 -11.31
C SER A 41 -4.04 -7.90 -11.19
N THR A 42 -4.54 -6.69 -11.06
CA THR A 42 -3.75 -5.47 -10.96
C THR A 42 -4.32 -4.63 -9.82
N ALA A 43 -3.46 -4.17 -8.92
CA ALA A 43 -3.85 -3.19 -7.92
C ALA A 43 -3.76 -1.79 -8.51
N ASN A 44 -4.80 -0.99 -8.30
CA ASN A 44 -4.92 0.39 -8.72
C ASN A 44 -4.69 1.31 -7.53
N ASN A 45 -4.17 2.51 -7.83
CA ASN A 45 -3.98 3.59 -6.88
C ASN A 45 -3.30 3.13 -5.59
N VAL A 46 -2.19 2.38 -5.75
CA VAL A 46 -1.41 1.91 -4.62
C VAL A 46 -0.67 3.08 -4.02
N GLU A 47 -0.86 3.36 -2.74
CA GLU A 47 -0.16 4.39 -2.00
C GLU A 47 0.52 3.76 -0.79
N ALA A 48 1.85 3.83 -0.76
CA ALA A 48 2.63 3.47 0.40
C ALA A 48 2.99 4.75 1.15
N VAL A 49 2.55 4.86 2.41
CA VAL A 49 2.91 5.97 3.31
C VAL A 49 4.00 5.46 4.24
N ILE A 50 5.21 5.99 4.06
CA ILE A 50 6.38 5.60 4.84
C ILE A 50 6.76 6.76 5.74
N PRO A 51 6.76 6.56 7.07
CA PRO A 51 7.13 7.60 8.01
C PRO A 51 8.63 7.88 7.95
N VAL A 52 8.96 9.16 8.13
CA VAL A 52 10.31 9.66 8.25
C VAL A 52 10.45 10.45 9.54
N PRO A 53 11.67 10.57 10.08
CA PRO A 53 11.97 11.45 11.20
C PRO A 53 11.44 12.87 10.96
N SER A 54 10.94 13.50 12.01
CA SER A 54 10.40 14.87 11.96
C SER A 54 11.44 15.93 11.57
N ASP A 55 12.72 15.61 11.78
CA ASP A 55 13.89 16.43 11.47
C ASP A 55 14.45 16.18 10.05
N ALA A 56 13.84 15.30 9.26
CA ALA A 56 14.30 14.98 7.91
C ALA A 56 14.11 16.16 6.94
N ASP A 57 15.21 16.60 6.33
CA ASP A 57 15.24 17.68 5.34
C ASP A 57 15.80 17.23 3.98
N SER A 58 15.60 18.04 2.94
CA SER A 58 16.20 17.89 1.62
C SER A 58 15.93 16.53 0.96
N PRO A 59 14.64 16.15 0.76
CA PRO A 59 14.27 14.84 0.23
C PRO A 59 14.75 14.64 -1.22
N LYS A 60 15.40 13.51 -1.49
CA LYS A 60 15.77 13.07 -2.84
C LYS A 60 15.23 11.68 -3.12
N PHE A 61 14.34 11.58 -4.09
CA PHE A 61 13.70 10.31 -4.46
C PHE A 61 14.24 9.77 -5.78
N LYS A 62 14.47 8.45 -5.83
CA LYS A 62 14.77 7.68 -7.03
C LYS A 62 13.80 6.52 -7.10
N THR A 63 12.88 6.55 -8.05
CA THR A 63 11.92 5.47 -8.30
C THR A 63 11.93 5.09 -9.78
N SER A 64 11.69 3.81 -10.07
CA SER A 64 11.47 3.33 -11.44
C SER A 64 10.01 3.40 -11.87
N ILE A 65 9.07 3.44 -10.92
CA ILE A 65 7.63 3.49 -11.19
C ILE A 65 6.88 4.37 -10.20
N GLY A 66 5.81 5.01 -10.67
CA GLY A 66 4.98 5.87 -9.84
C GLY A 66 5.62 7.21 -9.54
N THR A 67 5.02 7.93 -8.59
CA THR A 67 5.50 9.23 -8.12
C THR A 67 5.67 9.21 -6.62
N VAL A 68 6.67 9.91 -6.11
CA VAL A 68 6.88 10.06 -4.67
C VAL A 68 6.65 11.52 -4.29
N LYS A 69 5.90 11.75 -3.21
CA LYS A 69 5.66 13.07 -2.64
C LYS A 69 6.11 13.09 -1.19
N TYR A 70 6.85 14.11 -0.80
CA TYR A 70 7.14 14.35 0.62
C TYR A 70 5.94 15.07 1.26
N ALA A 71 5.51 14.59 2.43
CA ALA A 71 4.37 15.09 3.20
C ALA A 71 4.84 15.39 4.64
N PRO A 72 5.52 16.54 4.85
CA PRO A 72 6.04 16.93 6.17
C PRO A 72 4.94 17.01 7.25
N GLU A 73 3.72 17.36 6.85
CA GLU A 73 2.56 17.48 7.74
C GLU A 73 2.11 16.13 8.34
N GLN A 74 2.56 15.02 7.74
CA GLN A 74 2.33 13.66 8.23
C GLN A 74 3.63 13.00 8.70
N SER A 75 4.75 13.73 8.73
CA SER A 75 6.11 13.21 8.96
C SER A 75 6.37 11.95 8.13
N ALA A 76 6.01 12.00 6.84
CA ALA A 76 6.05 10.84 5.95
C ALA A 76 6.32 11.25 4.50
N PHE A 77 6.69 10.30 3.67
CA PHE A 77 6.55 10.44 2.23
C PHE A 77 5.60 9.37 1.68
N ILE A 78 4.95 9.72 0.58
CA ILE A 78 3.92 8.93 -0.05
C ILE A 78 4.43 8.48 -1.41
N TRP A 79 4.57 7.17 -1.61
CA TRP A 79 4.86 6.58 -2.90
C TRP A 79 3.58 6.08 -3.54
N SER A 80 3.16 6.74 -4.62
CA SER A 80 1.94 6.48 -5.36
C SER A 80 2.23 5.76 -6.68
N ILE A 81 1.63 4.59 -6.87
CA ILE A 81 1.73 3.76 -8.08
C ILE A 81 0.32 3.60 -8.64
N ARG A 82 0.07 4.12 -9.85
CA ARG A 82 -1.26 4.06 -10.47
C ARG A 82 -1.73 2.64 -10.76
N SER A 83 -0.81 1.78 -11.18
CA SER A 83 -1.08 0.40 -11.59
C SER A 83 0.06 -0.50 -11.17
N PHE A 84 -0.25 -1.49 -10.33
CA PHE A 84 0.69 -2.47 -9.79
C PHE A 84 0.21 -3.88 -10.16
N PRO A 85 0.79 -4.49 -11.21
CA PRO A 85 0.45 -5.85 -11.63
C PRO A 85 0.81 -6.90 -10.58
N GLY A 86 0.03 -7.99 -10.51
CA GLY A 86 0.30 -9.10 -9.58
C GLY A 86 1.59 -9.85 -9.90
N GLY A 87 2.31 -10.29 -8.85
CA GLY A 87 3.56 -11.03 -8.99
C GLY A 87 4.74 -10.20 -9.47
N LYS A 88 4.69 -8.87 -9.32
CA LYS A 88 5.79 -7.95 -9.62
C LYS A 88 6.38 -7.38 -8.34
N GLU A 89 7.60 -6.87 -8.48
CA GLU A 89 8.35 -6.23 -7.42
C GLU A 89 8.88 -4.89 -7.95
N TYR A 90 8.80 -3.85 -7.13
CA TYR A 90 9.31 -2.52 -7.45
C TYR A 90 10.14 -1.99 -6.29
N LEU A 91 11.19 -1.25 -6.64
CA LEU A 91 12.13 -0.67 -5.72
C LEU A 91 12.05 0.85 -5.81
N MET A 92 12.16 1.50 -4.66
CA MET A 92 12.25 2.94 -4.52
C MET A 92 13.34 3.27 -3.49
N ARG A 93 14.17 4.27 -3.80
CA ARG A 93 15.18 4.80 -2.88
C ARG A 93 14.86 6.25 -2.54
N ALA A 94 14.93 6.57 -1.26
CA ALA A 94 14.81 7.94 -0.79
C ALA A 94 16.02 8.30 0.08
N HIS A 95 16.55 9.49 -0.11
CA HIS A 95 17.62 10.04 0.73
C HIS A 95 17.09 11.29 1.41
N PHE A 96 17.38 11.41 2.70
CA PHE A 96 17.12 12.61 3.49
C PHE A 96 18.38 13.01 4.23
N ASN A 97 18.53 14.31 4.45
CA ASN A 97 19.53 14.83 5.37
C ASN A 97 18.92 14.93 6.76
N LEU A 98 19.73 14.66 7.77
CA LEU A 98 19.38 14.85 9.17
C LEU A 98 20.24 15.99 9.73
N PRO A 99 19.69 16.89 10.57
CA PRO A 99 20.46 17.87 11.29
C PRO A 99 21.41 17.21 12.30
N SER A 100 22.50 17.89 12.62
CA SER A 100 23.54 17.38 13.52
C SER A 100 23.10 17.25 14.98
N VAL A 101 21.96 17.85 15.35
CA VAL A 101 21.42 17.86 16.71
C VAL A 101 20.53 16.64 16.88
N GLN A 102 21.01 15.66 17.64
CA GLN A 102 20.23 14.48 18.00
C GLN A 102 19.23 14.85 19.10
N SER A 103 17.93 14.71 18.85
CA SER A 103 16.96 14.62 19.93
C SER A 103 17.12 13.27 20.64
N GLU A 104 17.12 13.26 21.97
CA GLU A 104 17.23 12.04 22.79
C GLU A 104 15.97 11.15 22.70
N ASP A 105 14.90 11.67 22.08
CA ASP A 105 13.67 10.94 21.86
C ASP A 105 13.87 9.89 20.75
N MET A 106 13.92 8.61 21.14
CA MET A 106 13.62 7.52 20.22
C MET A 106 12.16 7.66 19.78
N GLU A 107 11.90 8.50 18.77
CA GLU A 107 10.61 8.55 18.09
C GLU A 107 10.21 7.12 17.71
N GLY A 108 9.10 6.66 18.29
CA GLY A 108 8.56 5.34 18.01
C GLY A 108 8.29 5.26 16.51
N LYS A 109 9.05 4.42 15.79
CA LYS A 109 8.94 4.24 14.35
C LYS A 109 7.48 3.90 14.00
N PRO A 110 6.70 4.83 13.39
CA PRO A 110 5.32 4.55 13.07
C PRO A 110 5.27 3.40 12.06
N PRO A 111 4.20 2.59 12.03
CA PRO A 111 4.05 1.60 10.98
C PRO A 111 3.82 2.30 9.63
N MET A 112 4.33 1.68 8.56
CA MET A 112 4.00 2.04 7.19
C MET A 112 2.54 1.70 6.92
N LYS A 113 1.82 2.60 6.23
CA LYS A 113 0.43 2.37 5.83
C LYS A 113 0.36 2.13 4.33
N VAL A 114 -0.50 1.22 3.90
CA VAL A 114 -0.67 0.94 2.47
C VAL A 114 -2.14 1.06 2.08
N LYS A 115 -2.40 1.88 1.06
CA LYS A 115 -3.71 1.97 0.42
C LYS A 115 -3.66 1.34 -0.95
N PHE A 116 -4.72 0.65 -1.34
CA PHE A 116 -4.82 0.02 -2.65
C PHE A 116 -6.25 -0.43 -2.95
N GLU A 117 -6.56 -0.55 -4.23
CA GLU A 117 -7.79 -1.17 -4.72
C GLU A 117 -7.46 -2.26 -5.74
N ILE A 118 -8.04 -3.47 -5.62
CA ILE A 118 -7.90 -4.54 -6.60
C ILE A 118 -9.28 -4.90 -7.15
N PRO A 119 -9.62 -4.47 -8.37
CA PRO A 119 -10.87 -4.86 -9.01
C PRO A 119 -10.86 -6.34 -9.42
N TYR A 120 -12.05 -6.94 -9.46
CA TYR A 120 -12.29 -8.33 -9.87
C TYR A 120 -11.49 -9.37 -9.07
N PHE A 121 -11.07 -9.01 -7.86
CA PHE A 121 -10.35 -9.87 -6.93
C PHE A 121 -11.10 -9.93 -5.60
N THR A 122 -11.18 -11.13 -5.02
CA THR A 122 -11.79 -11.36 -3.70
C THR A 122 -10.80 -12.04 -2.77
N THR A 123 -10.50 -11.37 -1.66
CA THR A 123 -9.61 -11.92 -0.62
C THR A 123 -10.28 -13.05 0.17
N SER A 124 -11.59 -12.94 0.40
CA SER A 124 -12.38 -13.95 1.11
C SER A 124 -12.72 -15.19 0.26
N GLY A 125 -12.48 -15.14 -1.05
CA GLY A 125 -12.94 -16.16 -1.99
C GLY A 125 -14.44 -16.17 -2.26
N ILE A 126 -15.19 -15.17 -1.76
CA ILE A 126 -16.63 -15.09 -2.03
C ILE A 126 -16.90 -14.97 -3.54
N GLN A 127 -17.91 -15.69 -4.01
CA GLN A 127 -18.38 -15.64 -5.38
C GLN A 127 -19.90 -15.77 -5.41
N VAL A 128 -20.56 -14.75 -5.94
CA VAL A 128 -21.99 -14.78 -6.30
C VAL A 128 -22.19 -15.80 -7.41
N ARG A 129 -22.98 -16.84 -7.13
CA ARG A 129 -23.27 -17.92 -8.10
C ARG A 129 -24.53 -17.68 -8.91
N TYR A 130 -25.58 -17.16 -8.27
CA TYR A 130 -26.86 -16.88 -8.92
C TYR A 130 -27.53 -15.69 -8.25
N LEU A 131 -28.28 -14.94 -9.06
CA LEU A 131 -29.24 -13.94 -8.60
C LEU A 131 -30.57 -14.29 -9.26
N LYS A 132 -31.50 -14.85 -8.48
CA LYS A 132 -32.81 -15.26 -9.01
C LYS A 132 -33.74 -14.05 -8.94
N ILE A 133 -34.21 -13.61 -10.11
CA ILE A 133 -35.18 -12.53 -10.26
C ILE A 133 -36.48 -13.18 -10.74
N ILE A 134 -37.56 -13.02 -9.99
CA ILE A 134 -38.88 -13.54 -10.34
C ILE A 134 -39.76 -12.32 -10.59
N GLU A 135 -40.04 -12.03 -11.86
CA GLU A 135 -40.79 -10.85 -12.28
C GLU A 135 -41.99 -11.29 -13.12
N LYS A 136 -43.19 -10.85 -12.74
CA LYS A 136 -44.46 -11.30 -13.36
C LYS A 136 -44.84 -10.48 -14.59
N SER A 137 -44.25 -9.30 -14.74
CA SER A 137 -44.52 -8.37 -15.85
C SER A 137 -43.79 -8.70 -17.16
N GLY A 138 -42.93 -9.73 -17.18
CA GLY A 138 -42.14 -10.11 -18.36
C GLY A 138 -40.89 -9.26 -18.60
N TYR A 139 -40.56 -8.34 -17.68
CA TYR A 139 -39.35 -7.53 -17.77
C TYR A 139 -38.07 -8.38 -17.65
N GLN A 140 -37.13 -8.20 -18.58
CA GLN A 140 -35.83 -8.87 -18.56
C GLN A 140 -34.80 -8.01 -17.82
N ALA A 141 -34.39 -8.46 -16.64
CA ALA A 141 -33.32 -7.82 -15.87
C ALA A 141 -31.92 -8.18 -16.41
N LEU A 142 -31.01 -7.21 -16.39
CA LEU A 142 -29.59 -7.37 -16.75
C LEU A 142 -28.71 -7.24 -15.49
N PRO A 143 -28.57 -8.33 -14.70
CA PRO A 143 -27.80 -8.26 -13.47
C PRO A 143 -26.30 -8.17 -13.77
N TRP A 144 -25.60 -7.36 -12.99
CA TRP A 144 -24.14 -7.24 -13.02
C TRP A 144 -23.57 -7.38 -11.61
N VAL A 145 -22.35 -7.91 -11.53
CA VAL A 145 -21.63 -8.06 -10.26
C VAL A 145 -20.22 -7.54 -10.46
N ARG A 146 -19.76 -6.68 -9.53
CA ARG A 146 -18.37 -6.24 -9.46
C ARG A 146 -17.79 -6.62 -8.11
N TYR A 147 -16.61 -7.25 -8.13
CA TYR A 147 -15.80 -7.46 -6.94
C TYR A 147 -14.74 -6.38 -6.85
N ILE A 148 -14.51 -5.88 -5.65
CA ILE A 148 -13.48 -4.91 -5.35
C ILE A 148 -12.89 -5.31 -4.01
N THR A 149 -11.58 -5.47 -3.96
CA THR A 149 -10.85 -5.57 -2.71
C THR A 149 -10.20 -4.21 -2.44
N GLN A 150 -10.60 -3.56 -1.36
CA GLN A 150 -9.95 -2.35 -0.87
C GLN A 150 -9.18 -2.67 0.41
N ASN A 151 -8.12 -1.91 0.68
CA ASN A 151 -7.43 -2.02 1.95
C ASN A 151 -8.35 -1.60 3.11
N GLY A 152 -8.21 -2.29 4.25
CA GLY A 152 -8.70 -1.81 5.54
C GLY A 152 -7.57 -1.12 6.29
N ASP A 153 -7.44 -1.45 7.57
CA ASP A 153 -6.24 -1.11 8.35
C ASP A 153 -5.07 -2.01 7.91
N TYR A 154 -4.27 -1.52 6.96
CA TYR A 154 -3.17 -2.25 6.35
C TYR A 154 -1.84 -1.60 6.72
N GLN A 155 -1.24 -2.15 7.77
CA GLN A 155 -0.04 -1.61 8.41
C GLN A 155 1.11 -2.62 8.37
N LEU A 156 2.31 -2.15 8.03
CA LEU A 156 3.53 -2.93 7.98
C LEU A 156 4.60 -2.23 8.82
N ARG A 157 5.31 -2.97 9.68
CA ARG A 157 6.39 -2.38 10.48
C ARG A 157 7.67 -2.34 9.66
N MET A 158 8.45 -1.26 9.85
CA MET A 158 9.81 -1.18 9.32
C MET A 158 10.70 -2.18 10.07
N LEU A 159 11.63 -2.82 9.35
CA LEU A 159 12.62 -3.73 9.92
C LEU A 159 13.84 -2.95 10.44
#